data_AF-A0A8T6G0Y3-F1
#
_entry.id   AF-A0A8T6G0Y3-F1
#
_cell.length_a   1.000
_cell.length_b   1.000
_cell.length_c   1.000
_cell.angle_alpha   90.00
_cell.angle_beta   90.00
_cell.angle_gamma   90.00
#
_symmetry.space_group_name_H-M   'P 1'
#
loop_
_entity.id
_entity.type
_entity.pdbx_description
1 polymer ?
#
loop_
_entity_poly.entity_id
_entity_poly.type
_entity_poly.pdbx_seq_one_letter_code
_entity_poly.pdbx_strand_id
1 'polypeptide(L)'
;YLDSIGITQALFQAGLPILASEAALEPRDKILSHFIRPGDVQAGESTFAHECSRAVRFVEQLTHRSLALCDELFRGTSPQDGLVVSELALRCFMRSGAAVFFVTHYHGLVERLNGEDRLRYLACKLDHSVEPARYTYRMQPGVSTESDGLLVAAQHGFSAESLDRILAFKASRGEIPEAI
;
A
#
# COMPACT_ATOMS: atom_id res chain seq x y z
N TYR A 1 -5.18 0.03 -8.51
CA TYR A 1 -6.52 -0.21 -7.92
C TYR A 1 -7.11 1.08 -7.35
N LEU A 2 -6.43 1.74 -6.39
CA LEU A 2 -6.91 3.00 -5.81
C LEU A 2 -7.24 4.07 -6.86
N ASP A 3 -6.35 4.29 -7.83
CA ASP A 3 -6.59 5.25 -8.92
C ASP A 3 -7.86 4.95 -9.71
N SER A 4 -8.12 3.68 -10.00
CA SER A 4 -9.33 3.25 -10.70
C SER A 4 -10.60 3.65 -9.94
N ILE A 5 -10.59 3.55 -8.60
CA ILE A 5 -11.71 3.96 -7.76
C ILE A 5 -11.87 5.49 -7.82
N GLY A 6 -10.77 6.23 -7.63
CA GLY A 6 -10.78 7.69 -7.65
C GLY A 6 -11.27 8.25 -8.99
N ILE A 7 -10.74 7.73 -10.09
CA ILE A 7 -11.16 8.09 -11.46
C ILE A 7 -12.63 7.75 -11.68
N THR A 8 -13.08 6.56 -11.27
CA THR A 8 -14.49 6.15 -11.39
C THR A 8 -15.41 7.12 -10.65
N GLN A 9 -15.07 7.49 -9.41
CA GLN A 9 -15.85 8.46 -8.63
C GLN A 9 -15.89 9.84 -9.29
N ALA A 10 -14.76 10.30 -9.83
CA ALA A 10 -14.67 11.59 -10.52
C ALA A 10 -15.51 11.62 -11.80
N LEU A 11 -15.42 10.58 -12.64
CA LEU A 11 -16.21 10.44 -13.87
C LEU A 11 -17.71 10.39 -13.55
N PHE A 12 -18.11 9.59 -12.55
CA PHE A 12 -19.49 9.51 -12.08
C PHE A 12 -20.05 10.89 -11.69
N GLN A 13 -19.31 11.67 -10.90
CA GLN A 13 -19.75 13.00 -10.47
C GLN A 13 -19.72 14.06 -11.57
N ALA A 14 -18.90 13.86 -12.61
CA ALA A 14 -18.89 14.69 -13.80
C ALA A 14 -20.01 14.34 -14.80
N GLY A 15 -20.80 13.29 -14.54
CA GLY A 15 -21.81 12.78 -15.48
C GLY A 15 -21.21 12.09 -16.70
N LEU A 16 -19.98 11.60 -16.59
CA LEU A 16 -19.27 10.91 -17.67
C LEU A 16 -19.45 9.38 -17.56
N PRO A 17 -19.34 8.64 -18.68
CA PRO A 17 -19.31 7.18 -18.65
C PRO A 17 -18.17 6.66 -17.78
N ILE A 18 -18.44 5.57 -17.05
CA ILE A 18 -17.46 4.88 -16.20
C ILE A 18 -17.07 3.54 -16.83
N LEU A 19 -15.89 3.01 -16.46
CA LEU A 19 -15.38 1.73 -16.94
C LEU A 19 -15.76 0.59 -15.99
N ALA A 20 -17.04 0.25 -15.97
CA ALA A 20 -17.57 -0.88 -15.19
C ALA A 20 -18.74 -1.54 -15.93
N SER A 21 -18.96 -2.85 -15.70
CA SER A 21 -20.17 -3.54 -16.17
C SER A 21 -21.43 -3.03 -15.46
N GLU A 22 -21.29 -2.73 -14.17
CA GLU A 22 -22.32 -2.15 -13.31
C GLU A 22 -21.65 -1.38 -12.16
N ALA A 23 -22.30 -0.35 -11.64
CA ALA A 23 -21.84 0.35 -10.45
C ALA A 23 -23.00 0.98 -9.66
N ALA A 24 -22.93 0.87 -8.34
CA ALA A 24 -23.76 1.63 -7.41
C ALA A 24 -22.85 2.61 -6.65
N LEU A 25 -22.99 3.90 -6.94
CA LEU A 25 -22.12 4.95 -6.44
C LEU A 25 -22.95 6.05 -5.76
N GLU A 26 -22.38 6.63 -4.71
CA GLU A 26 -22.94 7.77 -4.01
C GLU A 26 -22.10 9.01 -4.25
N PRO A 27 -22.70 10.21 -4.34
CA PRO A 27 -21.94 11.46 -4.40
C PRO A 27 -21.14 11.72 -3.11
N ARG A 28 -19.83 11.90 -3.30
CA ARG A 28 -18.82 12.22 -2.29
C ARG A 28 -18.51 13.72 -2.37
N ASP A 29 -18.38 14.35 -1.21
CA ASP A 29 -18.06 15.78 -1.14
C ASP A 29 -16.58 16.06 -1.44
N LYS A 30 -15.70 15.10 -1.12
CA LYS A 30 -14.26 15.16 -1.38
C LYS A 30 -13.73 13.80 -1.81
N ILE A 31 -12.79 13.80 -2.76
CA ILE A 31 -11.93 12.67 -3.08
C ILE A 31 -10.53 13.04 -2.56
N LEU A 32 -10.16 12.47 -1.42
CA LEU A 32 -8.89 12.71 -0.76
C LEU A 32 -7.94 11.56 -1.07
N SER A 33 -6.68 11.88 -1.35
CA SER A 33 -5.65 10.87 -1.55
C SER A 33 -4.40 11.13 -0.73
N HIS A 34 -3.86 10.06 -0.17
CA HIS A 34 -2.58 10.06 0.52
C HIS A 34 -1.70 8.99 -0.12
N PHE A 35 -1.04 9.39 -1.20
CA PHE A 35 -0.01 8.61 -1.86
C PHE A 35 1.38 9.05 -1.40
N ILE A 36 2.35 8.13 -1.48
CA ILE A 36 3.76 8.48 -1.35
C ILE A 36 4.16 9.34 -2.55
N ARG A 37 4.71 10.51 -2.27
CA ARG A 37 5.23 11.43 -3.29
C ARG A 37 6.75 11.52 -3.13
N PRO A 38 7.53 11.11 -4.15
CA PRO A 38 8.97 11.35 -4.15
C PRO A 38 9.24 12.85 -4.06
N GLY A 39 10.09 13.27 -3.11
CA GLY A 39 10.55 14.67 -3.03
C GLY A 39 9.77 15.60 -2.10
N ASP A 40 8.74 15.12 -1.39
CA ASP A 40 7.96 15.96 -0.45
C ASP A 40 8.69 16.24 0.89
N VAL A 41 9.88 15.68 1.10
CA VAL A 41 10.65 15.88 2.34
C VAL A 41 11.14 17.32 2.43
N GLN A 42 10.58 18.09 3.36
CA GLN A 42 11.09 19.42 3.69
C GLN A 42 12.46 19.32 4.35
N ALA A 43 13.36 20.25 4.02
CA ALA A 43 14.69 20.30 4.62
C ALA A 43 14.58 20.41 6.16
N GLY A 44 15.13 19.42 6.87
CA GLY A 44 15.15 19.39 8.33
C GLY A 44 14.14 18.45 9.01
N GLU A 45 13.23 17.81 8.27
CA GLU A 45 12.30 16.81 8.81
C GLU A 45 12.67 15.38 8.38
N SER A 46 12.41 14.39 9.25
CA SER A 46 12.46 13.00 8.83
C SER A 46 11.27 12.69 7.92
N THR A 47 11.44 11.73 7.00
CA THR A 47 10.35 11.27 6.11
C THR A 47 9.13 10.86 6.91
N PHE A 48 9.32 10.24 8.08
CA PHE A 48 8.23 9.85 8.97
C PHE A 48 7.52 11.04 9.62
N ALA A 49 8.27 12.03 10.13
CA ALA A 49 7.66 13.23 10.73
C ALA A 49 6.83 14.00 9.70
N HIS A 50 7.36 14.14 8.49
CA HIS A 50 6.64 14.77 7.38
C HIS A 50 5.35 14.00 7.03
N GLU A 51 5.44 12.67 6.98
CA GLU A 51 4.29 11.81 6.71
C GLU A 51 3.21 11.92 7.79
N CYS A 52 3.59 11.97 9.06
CA CYS A 52 2.67 12.20 10.17
C CYS A 52 1.96 13.56 10.04
N SER A 53 2.69 14.64 9.73
CA SER A 53 2.12 15.96 9.50
C SER A 53 1.13 15.97 8.32
N ARG A 54 1.44 15.26 7.23
CA ARG A 54 0.51 15.10 6.10
C ARG A 54 -0.74 14.32 6.51
N ALA A 55 -0.58 13.25 7.28
CA ALA A 55 -1.72 12.45 7.76
C ALA A 55 -2.66 13.26 8.67
N VAL A 56 -2.12 14.14 9.51
CA VAL A 56 -2.93 15.08 10.31
C VAL A 56 -3.76 16.00 9.40
N ARG A 57 -3.12 16.65 8.42
CA ARG A 57 -3.82 17.52 7.46
C ARG A 57 -4.85 16.77 6.60
N PHE A 58 -4.59 15.50 6.33
CA PHE A 58 -5.52 14.62 5.63
C PHE A 58 -6.77 14.37 6.48
N VAL A 59 -6.60 14.05 7.76
CA VAL A 59 -7.69 13.86 8.72
C VAL A 59 -8.49 15.14 8.94
N GLU A 60 -7.83 16.30 9.03
CA GLU A 60 -8.51 17.61 9.17
C GLU A 60 -9.48 17.91 8.02
N GLN A 61 -9.20 17.41 6.81
CA GLN A 61 -10.05 17.60 5.64
C GLN A 61 -11.16 16.56 5.53
N LEU A 62 -11.05 15.44 6.26
CA LEU A 62 -11.92 14.29 6.13
C LEU A 62 -13.33 14.60 6.66
N THR A 63 -14.35 14.18 5.91
CA THR A 63 -15.75 14.25 6.32
C THR A 63 -16.39 12.87 6.22
N HIS A 64 -17.55 12.68 6.85
CA HIS A 64 -18.31 11.43 6.72
C HIS A 64 -18.78 11.11 5.28
N ARG A 65 -18.74 12.09 4.36
CA ARG A 65 -19.10 11.91 2.95
C ARG A 65 -17.88 11.77 2.04
N SER A 66 -16.67 11.84 2.59
CA SER A 66 -15.44 11.78 1.81
C SER A 66 -15.17 10.35 1.30
N LEU A 67 -14.52 10.28 0.13
CA LEU A 67 -13.80 9.10 -0.34
C LEU A 67 -12.32 9.33 -0.10
N ALA A 68 -11.70 8.48 0.73
CA ALA A 68 -10.29 8.53 1.07
C ALA A 68 -9.53 7.35 0.45
N LEU A 69 -8.43 7.64 -0.25
CA LEU A 69 -7.56 6.66 -0.90
C LEU A 69 -6.15 6.77 -0.29
N CYS A 70 -5.75 5.77 0.49
CA CYS A 70 -4.50 5.79 1.23
C CYS A 70 -3.59 4.65 0.76
N ASP A 71 -2.37 4.98 0.35
CA ASP A 71 -1.40 4.02 -0.16
C ASP A 71 -0.18 3.92 0.75
N GLU A 72 -0.13 2.84 1.52
CA GLU A 72 1.01 2.42 2.33
C GLU A 72 1.58 3.53 3.24
N LEU A 73 0.66 4.11 4.02
CA LEU A 73 0.93 5.10 5.05
C LEU A 73 1.98 4.59 6.08
N PHE A 74 2.78 5.52 6.60
CA PHE A 74 3.69 5.32 7.75
C PHE A 74 4.89 4.37 7.56
N ARG A 75 5.37 4.19 6.31
CA ARG A 75 6.55 3.35 6.00
C ARG A 75 7.91 3.86 6.46
N GLY A 76 8.04 5.15 6.77
CA GLY A 76 9.33 5.79 7.03
C GLY A 76 9.98 5.51 8.40
N THR A 77 9.51 4.50 9.14
CA THR A 77 9.93 4.20 10.52
C THR A 77 10.04 2.69 10.75
N SER A 78 10.33 2.30 12.00
CA SER A 78 10.34 0.90 12.40
C SER A 78 9.00 0.21 12.06
N PRO A 79 8.99 -1.08 11.67
CA PRO A 79 7.75 -1.78 11.37
C PRO A 79 6.74 -1.78 12.54
N GLN A 80 7.25 -1.76 13.78
CA GLN A 80 6.44 -1.75 14.99
C GLN A 80 5.75 -0.40 15.20
N ASP A 81 6.47 0.72 15.04
CA ASP A 81 5.90 2.06 15.16
C ASP A 81 4.92 2.34 14.02
N GLY A 82 5.28 1.95 12.79
CA GLY A 82 4.41 2.09 11.62
C GLY A 82 3.09 1.33 11.77
N LEU A 83 3.14 0.12 12.36
CA LEU A 83 1.95 -0.66 12.68
C LEU A 83 1.04 0.06 13.69
N VAL A 84 1.61 0.59 14.79
CA VAL A 84 0.85 1.28 15.84
C VAL A 84 0.19 2.55 15.29
N VAL A 85 0.93 3.37 14.54
CA VAL A 85 0.39 4.61 13.98
C VAL A 85 -0.64 4.34 12.88
N SER A 86 -0.44 3.29 12.08
CA SER A 86 -1.45 2.84 11.11
C SER A 86 -2.76 2.41 11.77
N GLU A 87 -2.68 1.70 12.90
CA GLU A 87 -3.85 1.31 13.69
C GLU A 87 -4.62 2.56 14.18
N LEU A 88 -3.90 3.55 14.72
CA LEU A 88 -4.49 4.83 15.16
C LEU A 88 -5.22 5.54 14.02
N ALA A 89 -4.60 5.62 12.84
CA ALA A 89 -5.19 6.24 11.67
C ALA A 89 -6.46 5.51 11.21
N LEU A 90 -6.42 4.17 11.12
CA LEU A 90 -7.60 3.37 10.76
C LEU A 90 -8.75 3.53 11.75
N ARG A 91 -8.48 3.54 13.06
CA ARG A 91 -9.51 3.82 14.08
C ARG A 91 -10.11 5.22 13.92
N CYS A 92 -9.30 6.22 13.57
CA CYS A 92 -9.78 7.56 13.24
C CYS A 92 -10.68 7.56 12.00
N PHE A 93 -10.26 6.90 10.92
CA PHE A 93 -11.02 6.78 9.68
C PHE A 93 -12.35 6.04 9.87
N MET A 94 -12.38 5.00 10.70
CA MET A 94 -13.64 4.35 11.06
C MET A 94 -14.57 5.35 11.76
N ARG A 95 -14.07 6.06 12.79
CA ARG A 95 -14.86 7.04 13.53
C ARG A 95 -15.37 8.20 12.66
N SER A 96 -14.67 8.58 11.59
CA SER A 96 -15.09 9.69 10.72
C SER A 96 -16.32 9.37 9.87
N GLY A 97 -16.60 8.09 9.61
CA GLY A 97 -17.70 7.69 8.73
C GLY A 97 -17.36 7.73 7.23
N ALA A 98 -16.17 8.18 6.86
CA ALA A 98 -15.73 8.26 5.48
C ALA A 98 -15.61 6.87 4.82
N ALA A 99 -15.78 6.82 3.50
CA ALA A 99 -15.44 5.65 2.72
C ALA A 99 -13.92 5.65 2.50
N VAL A 100 -13.20 4.69 3.10
CA VAL A 100 -11.73 4.67 3.07
C VAL A 100 -11.22 3.38 2.44
N PHE A 101 -10.37 3.51 1.43
CA PHE A 101 -9.55 2.43 0.89
C PHE A 101 -8.12 2.62 1.38
N PHE A 102 -7.62 1.64 2.15
CA PHE A 102 -6.32 1.68 2.78
C PHE A 102 -5.48 0.48 2.32
N VAL A 103 -4.42 0.75 1.55
CA VAL A 103 -3.48 -0.27 1.08
C VAL A 103 -2.29 -0.32 2.03
N THR A 104 -1.87 -1.52 2.42
CA THR A 104 -0.79 -1.69 3.39
C THR A 104 -0.17 -3.09 3.31
N HIS A 105 1.08 -3.19 3.73
CA HIS A 105 1.82 -4.44 3.96
C HIS A 105 1.86 -4.82 5.45
N TYR A 106 1.23 -4.04 6.35
CA TYR A 106 1.18 -4.33 7.78
C TYR A 106 0.14 -5.40 8.11
N HIS A 107 0.49 -6.67 7.91
CA HIS A 107 -0.39 -7.82 8.21
C HIS A 107 -0.88 -7.83 9.67
N GLY A 108 -0.06 -7.36 10.62
CA GLY A 108 -0.43 -7.28 12.04
C GLY A 108 -1.63 -6.37 12.35
N LEU A 109 -2.07 -5.52 11.40
CA LEU A 109 -3.29 -4.73 11.57
C LEU A 109 -4.55 -5.61 11.61
N VAL A 110 -4.52 -6.76 10.95
CA VAL A 110 -5.64 -7.69 10.89
C VAL A 110 -5.96 -8.23 12.28
N GLU A 111 -4.92 -8.62 13.03
CA GLU A 111 -5.07 -9.09 14.41
C GLU A 111 -5.48 -7.96 15.36
N ARG A 112 -4.85 -6.78 15.23
CA ARG A 112 -5.12 -5.62 16.09
C ARG A 112 -6.52 -5.02 15.92
N LEU A 113 -7.10 -5.16 14.74
CA LEU A 113 -8.43 -4.66 14.39
C LEU A 113 -9.46 -5.79 14.25
N ASN A 114 -9.15 -6.96 14.81
CA ASN A 114 -10.08 -8.08 14.83
C ASN A 114 -11.36 -7.69 15.59
N GLY A 115 -12.52 -8.06 15.05
CA GLY A 115 -13.84 -7.72 15.61
C GLY A 115 -14.37 -6.34 15.20
N GLU A 116 -13.66 -5.56 14.38
CA GLU A 116 -14.19 -4.30 13.85
C GLU A 116 -15.14 -4.57 12.66
N ASP A 117 -16.46 -4.56 12.92
CA ASP A 117 -17.51 -4.86 11.93
C ASP A 117 -17.51 -3.95 10.70
N ARG A 118 -16.82 -2.81 10.77
CA ARG A 118 -16.75 -1.80 9.71
C ARG A 118 -15.62 -2.04 8.73
N LEU A 119 -14.71 -2.98 9.01
CA LEU A 119 -13.60 -3.31 8.14
C LEU A 119 -13.97 -4.42 7.15
N ARG A 120 -13.46 -4.28 5.93
CA ARG A 120 -13.52 -5.31 4.90
C ARG A 120 -12.11 -5.48 4.36
N TYR A 121 -11.65 -6.72 4.34
CA TYR A 121 -10.31 -7.05 3.86
C TYR A 121 -10.37 -7.50 2.41
N LEU A 122 -9.48 -6.95 1.60
CA LEU A 122 -9.26 -7.34 0.21
C LEU A 122 -7.78 -7.64 0.02
N ALA A 123 -7.48 -8.66 -0.78
CA ALA A 123 -6.13 -9.05 -1.14
C ALA A 123 -6.01 -9.27 -2.65
N CYS A 124 -4.82 -9.00 -3.20
CA CYS A 124 -4.42 -9.42 -4.54
C CYS A 124 -3.41 -10.56 -4.38
N LYS A 125 -3.59 -11.65 -5.12
CA LYS A 125 -2.76 -12.86 -4.98
C LYS A 125 -1.82 -13.05 -6.16
N LEU A 126 -0.67 -13.68 -5.89
CA LEU A 126 0.15 -14.33 -6.89
C LEU A 126 -0.42 -15.72 -7.20
N ASP A 127 -0.39 -16.08 -8.49
CA ASP A 127 -0.71 -17.41 -8.96
C ASP A 127 0.55 -18.28 -8.89
N HIS A 128 0.59 -19.17 -7.91
CA HIS A 128 1.69 -20.11 -7.69
C HIS A 128 1.53 -21.42 -8.51
N SER A 129 0.46 -21.57 -9.29
CA SER A 129 0.28 -22.76 -10.14
C SER A 129 1.16 -22.74 -11.40
N VAL A 130 1.79 -21.60 -11.67
CA VAL A 130 2.68 -21.37 -12.81
C VAL A 130 4.07 -20.96 -12.33
N GLU A 131 5.10 -21.33 -13.09
CA GLU A 131 6.49 -20.96 -12.82
C GLU A 131 7.07 -20.12 -13.99
N PRO A 132 7.55 -18.88 -13.74
CA PRO A 132 7.48 -18.16 -12.47
C PRO A 132 6.04 -17.76 -12.10
N ALA A 133 5.75 -17.65 -10.80
CA ALA A 133 4.47 -17.19 -10.27
C ALA A 133 4.08 -15.82 -10.86
N ARG A 134 2.79 -15.61 -11.11
CA ARG A 134 2.29 -14.42 -11.83
C ARG A 134 1.27 -13.63 -11.04
N TYR A 135 1.31 -12.31 -11.15
CA TYR A 135 0.28 -11.45 -10.56
C TYR A 135 -1.07 -11.72 -11.21
N THR A 136 -2.09 -11.99 -10.40
CA THR A 136 -3.46 -12.22 -10.91
C THR A 136 -4.15 -10.93 -11.32
N TYR A 137 -3.70 -9.79 -10.78
CA TYR A 137 -4.36 -8.48 -10.89
C TYR A 137 -5.85 -8.49 -10.50
N ARG A 138 -6.26 -9.46 -9.66
CA ARG A 138 -7.64 -9.62 -9.19
C ARG A 138 -7.70 -9.35 -7.69
N MET A 139 -8.50 -8.37 -7.30
CA MET A 139 -8.85 -8.16 -5.90
C MET A 139 -9.86 -9.23 -5.47
N GLN A 140 -9.59 -9.87 -4.34
CA GLN A 140 -10.42 -10.92 -3.75
C GLN A 140 -10.70 -10.59 -2.29
N PRO A 141 -11.90 -10.94 -1.76
CA PRO A 141 -12.16 -10.88 -0.33
C PRO A 141 -11.14 -11.70 0.46
N GLY A 142 -10.67 -11.13 1.57
CA GLY A 142 -9.75 -11.78 2.49
C GLY A 142 -8.48 -10.98 2.73
N VAL A 143 -7.56 -11.61 3.47
CA VAL A 143 -6.29 -11.06 3.91
C VAL A 143 -5.18 -11.83 3.19
N SER A 144 -4.10 -11.14 2.81
CA SER A 144 -2.89 -11.84 2.38
C SER A 144 -2.21 -12.45 3.61
N THR A 145 -2.07 -13.76 3.65
CA THR A 145 -1.48 -14.51 4.78
C THR A 145 0.04 -14.61 4.70
N GLU A 146 0.61 -14.45 3.51
CA GLU A 146 2.03 -14.60 3.26
C GLU A 146 2.58 -13.36 2.53
N SER A 147 3.88 -13.12 2.72
CA SER A 147 4.63 -12.10 1.99
C SER A 147 5.40 -12.76 0.86
N ASP A 148 5.01 -12.44 -0.37
CA ASP A 148 5.70 -12.91 -1.56
C ASP A 148 6.98 -12.12 -1.89
N GLY A 149 7.42 -11.23 -1.00
CA GLY A 149 8.56 -10.33 -1.27
C GLY A 149 9.85 -11.08 -1.62
N LEU A 150 10.14 -12.18 -0.92
CA LEU A 150 11.32 -13.01 -1.20
C LEU A 150 11.19 -13.79 -2.52
N LEU A 151 9.98 -14.28 -2.82
CA LEU A 151 9.69 -14.95 -4.08
C LEU A 151 9.90 -13.99 -5.26
N VAL A 152 9.36 -12.78 -5.16
CA VAL A 152 9.52 -11.72 -6.17
C VAL A 152 11.00 -11.35 -6.33
N ALA A 153 11.74 -11.18 -5.22
CA ALA A 153 13.18 -10.89 -5.27
C ALA A 153 13.94 -12.00 -6.02
N ALA A 154 13.67 -13.26 -5.71
CA ALA A 154 14.30 -14.41 -6.37
C ALA A 154 13.96 -14.46 -7.87
N GLN A 155 12.71 -14.21 -8.27
CA GLN A 155 12.29 -14.15 -9.68
C GLN A 155 13.02 -13.05 -10.47
N HIS A 156 13.42 -11.98 -9.81
CA HIS A 156 14.23 -10.90 -10.40
C HIS A 156 15.75 -11.15 -10.32
N GLY A 157 16.18 -12.35 -9.94
CA GLY A 157 17.60 -12.71 -9.82
C GLY A 157 18.27 -12.14 -8.56
N PHE A 158 17.50 -11.65 -7.60
CA PHE A 158 18.00 -11.24 -6.29
C PHE A 158 17.90 -12.41 -5.31
N SER A 159 18.67 -13.47 -5.59
CA SER A 159 18.84 -14.64 -4.74
C SER A 159 20.29 -14.77 -4.29
N ALA A 160 20.55 -15.45 -3.16
CA ALA A 160 21.92 -15.68 -2.67
C ALA A 160 22.81 -16.29 -3.76
N GLU A 161 22.34 -17.34 -4.43
CA GLU A 161 23.04 -17.98 -5.55
C GLU A 161 23.38 -17.00 -6.70
N SER A 162 22.42 -16.15 -7.08
CA SER A 162 22.65 -15.18 -8.16
C SER A 162 23.62 -14.09 -7.74
N LEU A 163 23.53 -13.60 -6.51
CA LEU A 163 24.44 -12.61 -5.95
C LEU A 163 25.86 -13.18 -5.79
N ASP A 164 26.01 -14.40 -5.29
CA ASP A 164 27.30 -15.06 -5.13
C ASP A 164 27.99 -15.25 -6.48
N ARG A 165 27.26 -15.65 -7.51
CA ARG A 165 27.77 -15.74 -8.88
C ARG A 165 28.21 -14.38 -9.43
N ILE A 166 27.45 -13.31 -9.18
CA ILE A 166 27.82 -11.94 -9.58
C ILE A 166 29.11 -11.51 -8.85
N LEU A 167 29.21 -11.78 -7.55
CA LEU A 167 30.39 -11.45 -6.74
C LEU A 167 31.62 -12.24 -7.19
N ALA A 168 31.50 -13.55 -7.42
CA ALA A 168 32.59 -14.38 -7.94
C ALA A 168 33.08 -13.89 -9.32
N PHE A 169 32.16 -13.51 -10.21
CA PHE A 169 32.51 -12.93 -11.50
C PHE A 169 33.27 -11.60 -11.35
N LYS A 170 32.82 -10.71 -10.46
CA LYS A 170 33.52 -9.45 -10.17
C LYS A 170 34.90 -9.67 -9.53
N ALA A 171 35.02 -10.64 -8.64
CA ALA A 171 36.30 -11.02 -8.03
C ALA A 171 37.30 -11.53 -9.08
N SER A 172 36.84 -12.36 -10.03
CA SER A 172 37.68 -12.85 -11.15
C SER A 172 38.20 -11.74 -12.08
N ARG A 173 37.56 -10.56 -12.05
CA ARG A 173 37.96 -9.35 -12.79
C ARG A 173 38.78 -8.37 -11.95
N GLY A 174 39.02 -8.66 -10.67
CA GLY A 174 39.71 -7.78 -9.74
C GLY A 174 38.91 -6.53 -9.36
N GLU A 175 37.60 -6.50 -9.59
CA GLU A 175 36.74 -5.35 -9.28
C GLU A 175 36.38 -5.27 -7.80
N ILE A 176 36.42 -6.40 -7.09
CA ILE A 176 36.20 -6.52 -5.64
C ILE A 176 37.21 -7.51 -5.04
N PRO A 177 37.51 -7.43 -3.72
CA PRO A 177 38.35 -8.42 -3.05
C PRO A 177 37.78 -9.84 -3.20
N GLU A 178 38.65 -10.85 -3.35
CA GLU A 178 38.23 -12.24 -3.16
C GLU A 178 37.73 -12.42 -1.72
N ALA A 179 36.58 -13.07 -1.56
CA ALA A 179 36.02 -13.32 -0.25
C ALA A 179 37.03 -14.11 0.61
N ILE A 180 37.23 -13.67 1.85
CA ILE A 180 38.10 -14.34 2.84
C ILE A 180 37.52 -15.69 3.24
#